data_AF-A0AAV4LUH2-F1
#
_entry.id   AF-A0AAV4LUH2-F1
#
_cell.length_a   1.000
_cell.length_b   1.000
_cell.length_c   1.000
_cell.angle_alpha   90.00
_cell.angle_beta   90.00
_cell.angle_gamma   90.00
#
_symmetry.space_group_name_H-M   'P 1'
#
loop_
_entity.id
_entity.type
_entity.pdbx_description
1 polymer ?
#
loop_
_entity_poly.entity_id
_entity_poly.type
_entity_poly.pdbx_seq_one_letter_code
_entity_poly.pdbx_strand_id
1 'polypeptide(L)'
;MDPNDRIEDERLWIKMRCLDWVEPKHLEVPSAVDTELLAEAQVQLKNISRFKAPRDKMVGILNCCRLVVHALEGTSNAPASADETLPLLIYVTIRANPHELWSSIEFIQHFRHPSRHIAEEAYAFTLLVSAVEYIKTIGITAHFKMDAEEFNKLFSEAQEPYLSRLEKLQAAQDSTRHADPNAESLAAGDNSVLGRLKRMAQPALLFKSVLYKNLASPEINEAIGALSTLEANMRDIPLEFKPDSDADADASALLSDWRALTAMRAAALDTVAKVIATLSKVTQ
;
A
#
# COMPACT_ATOMS: atom_id res chain seq x y z
N MET A 1 -2.22 6.18 14.47
CA MET A 1 -1.51 7.07 13.54
C MET A 1 -0.05 6.76 13.77
N ASP A 2 0.60 6.19 12.76
CA ASP A 2 2.01 5.83 12.82
C ASP A 2 2.82 7.14 12.89
N PRO A 3 3.86 7.24 13.75
CA PRO A 3 4.78 8.39 13.73
C PRO A 3 5.33 8.72 12.33
N ASN A 4 5.48 7.71 11.47
CA ASN A 4 5.95 7.87 10.10
C ASN A 4 4.91 8.54 9.18
N ASP A 5 3.61 8.42 9.46
CA ASP A 5 2.55 9.04 8.65
C ASP A 5 2.68 10.57 8.66
N ARG A 6 3.04 11.16 9.82
CA ARG A 6 3.24 12.60 9.97
C ARG A 6 4.42 13.11 9.13
N ILE A 7 5.48 12.32 9.04
CA ILE A 7 6.66 12.65 8.23
C ILE A 7 6.29 12.64 6.75
N GLU A 8 5.55 11.62 6.32
CA GLU A 8 5.10 11.48 4.93
C GLU A 8 4.11 12.57 4.53
N ASP A 9 3.17 12.94 5.42
CA ASP A 9 2.29 14.09 5.21
C ASP A 9 3.05 15.38 4.99
N GLU A 10 4.07 15.64 5.81
CA GLU A 10 4.84 16.86 5.73
C GLU A 10 5.68 16.90 4.45
N ARG A 11 6.27 15.78 4.04
CA ARG A 11 6.98 15.64 2.75
C ARG A 11 6.05 15.88 1.58
N LEU A 12 4.89 15.25 1.58
CA LEU A 12 3.90 15.38 0.51
C LEU A 12 3.41 16.84 0.40
N TRP A 13 3.16 17.49 1.53
CA TRP A 13 2.75 18.89 1.58
C TRP A 13 3.83 19.83 1.02
N ILE A 14 5.10 19.62 1.39
CA ILE A 14 6.24 20.38 0.83
C ILE A 14 6.34 20.12 -0.67
N LYS A 15 6.27 18.86 -1.11
CA LYS A 15 6.34 18.49 -2.53
C LYS A 15 5.27 19.20 -3.35
N MET A 16 4.01 19.22 -2.88
CA MET A 16 2.92 19.95 -3.53
C MET A 16 3.17 21.46 -3.57
N ARG A 17 3.75 22.05 -2.50
CA ARG A 17 4.15 23.47 -2.50
C ARG A 17 5.21 23.77 -3.55
N CYS A 18 6.19 22.89 -3.72
CA CYS A 18 7.23 23.05 -4.74
C CYS A 18 6.70 22.90 -6.18
N LEU A 19 5.45 22.44 -6.34
CA LEU A 19 4.76 22.25 -7.62
C LEU A 19 3.65 23.27 -7.87
N ASP A 20 3.58 24.36 -7.09
CA ASP A 20 2.50 25.35 -7.22
C ASP A 20 2.49 26.08 -8.58
N TRP A 21 3.64 26.16 -9.24
CA TRP A 21 3.82 26.75 -10.58
C TRP A 21 3.26 25.87 -11.72
N VAL A 22 2.84 24.63 -11.43
CA VAL A 22 2.34 23.71 -12.45
C VAL A 22 1.02 24.21 -13.03
N GLU A 23 0.94 24.25 -14.36
CA GLU A 23 -0.26 24.57 -15.13
C GLU A 23 -0.87 23.31 -15.75
N PRO A 24 -2.18 23.32 -16.10
CA PRO A 24 -2.85 22.16 -16.72
C PRO A 24 -2.14 21.61 -17.96
N LYS A 25 -1.53 22.49 -18.77
CA LYS A 25 -0.79 22.12 -20.00
C LYS A 25 0.38 21.16 -19.74
N HIS A 26 1.01 21.23 -18.57
CA HIS A 26 2.15 20.37 -18.21
C HIS A 26 1.73 18.91 -17.99
N LEU A 27 0.45 18.69 -17.69
CA LEU A 27 -0.19 17.41 -17.43
C LEU A 27 -1.05 16.92 -18.60
N GLU A 28 -0.89 17.51 -19.79
CA GLU A 28 -1.68 17.18 -20.99
C GLU A 28 -3.19 17.43 -20.84
N VAL A 29 -3.58 18.25 -19.88
CA VAL A 29 -4.97 18.64 -19.68
C VAL A 29 -5.35 19.75 -20.66
N PRO A 30 -6.51 19.65 -21.35
CA PRO A 30 -7.00 20.73 -22.21
C PRO A 30 -7.19 22.03 -21.42
N SER A 31 -6.77 23.18 -21.98
CA SER A 31 -6.93 24.48 -21.29
C SER A 31 -8.38 24.96 -21.17
N ALA A 32 -9.35 24.25 -21.75
CA ALA A 32 -10.75 24.65 -21.81
C ALA A 32 -11.59 24.20 -20.59
N VAL A 33 -10.97 23.63 -19.56
CA VAL A 33 -11.69 23.08 -18.39
C VAL A 33 -12.30 24.19 -17.53
N ASP A 34 -13.50 23.92 -17.02
CA ASP A 34 -14.23 24.82 -16.12
C ASP A 34 -13.47 25.06 -14.81
N THR A 35 -12.94 26.27 -14.64
CA THR A 35 -12.14 26.64 -13.47
C THR A 35 -12.94 26.76 -12.18
N GLU A 36 -14.26 27.01 -12.25
CA GLU A 36 -15.13 27.11 -11.08
C GLU A 36 -15.34 25.72 -10.45
N LEU A 37 -15.65 24.73 -11.29
CA LEU A 37 -15.78 23.33 -10.85
C LEU A 37 -14.47 22.78 -10.26
N LEU A 38 -13.32 23.14 -10.85
CA LEU A 38 -12.02 22.78 -10.28
C LEU A 38 -11.77 23.43 -8.92
N ALA A 39 -12.17 24.69 -8.73
CA ALA A 39 -12.06 25.35 -7.44
C ALA A 39 -12.93 24.67 -6.38
N GLU A 40 -14.15 24.24 -6.73
CA GLU A 40 -15.01 23.46 -5.85
C GLU A 40 -14.40 22.10 -5.51
N ALA A 41 -13.82 21.40 -6.49
CA ALA A 41 -13.13 20.13 -6.29
C ALA A 41 -11.95 20.28 -5.31
N GLN A 42 -11.17 21.36 -5.43
CA GLN A 42 -10.09 21.68 -4.51
C GLN A 42 -10.61 21.87 -3.07
N VAL A 43 -11.76 22.53 -2.90
CA VAL A 43 -12.38 22.71 -1.58
C VAL A 43 -12.80 21.38 -0.96
N GLN A 44 -13.32 20.42 -1.75
CA GLN A 44 -13.68 19.10 -1.24
C GLN A 44 -12.46 18.36 -0.67
N LEU A 45 -11.34 18.33 -1.40
CA LEU A 45 -10.09 17.71 -0.91
C LEU A 45 -9.51 18.46 0.29
N LYS A 46 -9.51 19.80 0.28
CA LYS A 46 -8.96 20.60 1.37
C LYS A 46 -9.69 20.37 2.70
N ASN A 47 -10.97 20.01 2.64
CA ASN A 47 -11.77 19.69 3.81
C ASN A 47 -11.58 18.24 4.31
N ILE A 48 -10.80 17.39 3.63
CA ILE A 48 -10.68 15.97 4.00
C ILE A 48 -10.17 15.76 5.43
N SER A 49 -9.26 16.60 5.90
CA SER A 49 -8.72 16.55 7.27
C SER A 49 -9.75 16.92 8.34
N ARG A 50 -10.79 17.68 7.99
CA ARG A 50 -11.84 18.10 8.93
C ARG A 50 -12.79 16.98 9.29
N PHE A 51 -12.98 16.01 8.39
CA PHE A 51 -13.87 14.88 8.64
C PHE A 51 -13.21 13.85 9.56
N LYS A 52 -13.94 13.43 10.59
CA LYS A 52 -13.46 12.43 11.57
C LYS A 52 -13.80 10.99 11.16
N ALA A 53 -14.90 10.79 10.45
CA ALA A 53 -15.33 9.45 10.04
C ALA A 53 -14.72 9.08 8.67
N PRO A 54 -14.28 7.81 8.48
CA PRO A 54 -13.71 7.37 7.20
C PRO A 54 -14.73 7.45 6.06
N ARG A 55 -16.03 7.31 6.38
CA ARG A 55 -17.12 7.53 5.44
C ARG A 55 -17.17 8.94 4.90
N ASP A 56 -17.08 9.93 5.78
CA ASP A 56 -17.26 11.33 5.38
C ASP A 56 -16.04 11.82 4.61
N LYS A 57 -14.83 11.35 4.97
CA LYS A 57 -13.62 11.54 4.16
C LYS A 57 -13.80 10.95 2.74
N MET A 58 -14.32 9.72 2.63
CA MET A 58 -14.61 9.08 1.34
C MET A 58 -15.63 9.85 0.50
N VAL A 59 -16.67 10.41 1.12
CA VAL A 59 -17.64 11.26 0.42
C VAL A 59 -16.97 12.52 -0.15
N GLY A 60 -16.04 13.14 0.59
CA GLY A 60 -15.25 14.25 0.08
C GLY A 60 -14.42 13.89 -1.15
N ILE A 61 -13.76 12.71 -1.14
CA ILE A 61 -13.00 12.20 -2.30
C ILE A 61 -13.93 11.96 -3.49
N LEU A 62 -15.06 11.28 -3.28
CA LEU A 62 -16.05 11.04 -4.34
C LEU A 62 -16.55 12.34 -4.97
N ASN A 63 -16.89 13.33 -4.14
CA ASN A 63 -17.35 14.62 -4.63
C ASN A 63 -16.28 15.33 -5.45
N CYS A 64 -15.01 15.29 -5.02
CA CYS A 64 -13.90 15.80 -5.80
C CYS A 64 -13.81 15.11 -7.17
N CYS A 65 -13.80 13.77 -7.21
CA CYS A 65 -13.70 13.02 -8.47
C CYS A 65 -14.87 13.32 -9.41
N ARG A 66 -16.10 13.40 -8.89
CA ARG A 66 -17.29 13.74 -9.69
C ARG A 66 -17.20 15.16 -10.27
N LEU A 67 -16.75 16.14 -9.48
CA LEU A 67 -16.54 17.51 -9.98
C LEU A 67 -15.47 17.57 -11.07
N VAL A 68 -14.39 16.81 -10.92
CA VAL A 68 -13.34 16.68 -11.95
C VAL A 68 -13.91 16.07 -13.23
N VAL A 69 -14.70 15.00 -13.14
CA VAL A 69 -15.36 14.36 -14.29
C VAL A 69 -16.34 15.33 -14.96
N HIS A 70 -17.20 16.00 -14.20
CA HIS A 70 -18.14 16.99 -14.75
C HIS A 70 -17.41 18.15 -15.45
N ALA A 71 -16.28 18.61 -14.90
CA ALA A 71 -15.48 19.65 -15.51
C ALA A 71 -14.89 19.23 -16.87
N LEU A 72 -14.62 17.93 -17.07
CA LEU A 72 -14.18 17.39 -18.36
C LEU A 72 -15.36 17.21 -19.33
N GLU A 73 -16.46 16.62 -18.87
CA GLU A 73 -17.64 16.35 -19.70
C GLU A 73 -18.27 17.63 -20.27
N GLY A 74 -18.23 18.73 -19.50
CA GLY A 74 -18.68 20.04 -19.96
C GLY A 74 -17.88 20.60 -21.15
N THR A 75 -16.68 20.08 -21.40
CA THR A 75 -15.80 20.52 -22.50
C THR A 75 -15.84 19.61 -23.72
N SER A 76 -15.97 18.29 -23.51
CA SER A 76 -15.83 17.28 -24.57
C SER A 76 -17.18 16.77 -25.11
N ASN A 77 -18.31 17.10 -24.47
CA ASN A 77 -19.64 16.53 -24.75
C ASN A 77 -19.63 14.97 -24.82
N ALA A 78 -18.64 14.35 -24.20
CA ALA A 78 -18.40 12.92 -24.16
C ALA A 78 -18.07 12.51 -22.72
N PRO A 79 -18.40 11.28 -22.31
CA PRO A 79 -18.05 10.78 -20.98
C PRO A 79 -16.52 10.80 -20.81
N ALA A 80 -16.06 11.34 -19.68
CA ALA A 80 -14.63 11.48 -19.41
C ALA A 80 -13.96 10.11 -19.26
N SER A 81 -12.83 9.91 -19.93
CA SER A 81 -12.00 8.71 -19.74
C SER A 81 -11.16 8.82 -18.46
N ALA A 82 -10.70 7.68 -17.93
CA ALA A 82 -9.73 7.64 -16.83
C ALA A 82 -8.42 8.36 -17.20
N ASP A 83 -8.00 8.25 -18.47
CA ASP A 83 -6.79 8.87 -19.01
C ASP A 83 -6.89 10.41 -19.04
N GLU A 84 -8.10 10.96 -19.09
CA GLU A 84 -8.36 12.41 -19.01
C GLU A 84 -8.58 12.86 -17.56
N THR A 85 -9.20 12.00 -16.76
CA THR A 85 -9.57 12.28 -15.36
C THR A 85 -8.36 12.31 -14.43
N LEU A 86 -7.43 11.37 -14.57
CA LEU A 86 -6.29 11.25 -13.65
C LEU A 86 -5.33 12.46 -13.72
N PRO A 87 -4.91 12.95 -14.90
CA PRO A 87 -4.04 14.14 -14.97
C PRO A 87 -4.70 15.39 -14.39
N LEU A 88 -6.01 15.56 -14.61
CA LEU A 88 -6.76 16.67 -14.03
C LEU A 88 -6.90 16.52 -12.50
N LEU A 89 -7.10 15.31 -12.00
CA LEU A 89 -7.13 15.04 -10.56
C LEU A 89 -5.77 15.30 -9.90
N ILE A 90 -4.66 14.96 -10.56
CA ILE A 90 -3.30 15.30 -10.11
C ILE A 90 -3.17 16.82 -9.98
N TYR A 91 -3.57 17.57 -11.01
CA TYR A 91 -3.56 19.03 -10.98
C TYR A 91 -4.37 19.59 -9.81
N VAL A 92 -5.63 19.15 -9.66
CA VAL A 92 -6.51 19.57 -8.55
C VAL A 92 -5.90 19.25 -7.20
N THR A 93 -5.27 18.09 -7.04
CA THR A 93 -4.64 17.66 -5.78
C THR A 93 -3.44 18.54 -5.42
N ILE A 94 -2.57 18.86 -6.40
CA ILE A 94 -1.44 19.78 -6.22
C ILE A 94 -1.93 21.16 -5.77
N ARG A 95 -2.93 21.71 -6.47
CA ARG A 95 -3.48 23.05 -6.20
C ARG A 95 -4.24 23.12 -4.87
N ALA A 96 -4.97 22.07 -4.51
CA ALA A 96 -5.69 22.00 -3.24
C ALA A 96 -4.73 21.95 -2.05
N ASN A 97 -3.61 21.24 -2.20
CA ASN A 97 -2.62 20.94 -1.16
C ASN A 97 -3.27 20.65 0.21
N PRO A 98 -4.08 19.57 0.31
CA PRO A 98 -4.80 19.25 1.52
C PRO A 98 -3.85 18.85 2.67
N HIS A 99 -4.12 19.34 3.87
CA HIS A 99 -3.39 18.95 5.06
C HIS A 99 -3.66 17.49 5.43
N GLU A 100 -2.64 16.78 5.91
CA GLU A 100 -2.75 15.40 6.42
C GLU A 100 -3.38 14.43 5.40
N LEU A 101 -3.01 14.59 4.13
CA LEU A 101 -3.59 13.78 3.04
C LEU A 101 -3.17 12.32 3.13
N TRP A 102 -1.88 12.05 3.35
CA TRP A 102 -1.36 10.69 3.47
C TRP A 102 -1.99 9.99 4.66
N SER A 103 -2.02 10.65 5.82
CA SER A 103 -2.71 10.11 6.99
C SER A 103 -4.21 9.90 6.76
N SER A 104 -4.87 10.77 6.00
CA SER A 104 -6.29 10.60 5.67
C SER A 104 -6.51 9.39 4.76
N ILE A 105 -5.62 9.14 3.80
CA ILE A 105 -5.64 7.95 2.93
C ILE A 105 -5.46 6.69 3.77
N GLU A 106 -4.39 6.64 4.57
CA GLU A 106 -4.10 5.51 5.47
C GLU A 106 -5.25 5.26 6.45
N PHE A 107 -5.85 6.32 7.00
CA PHE A 107 -7.00 6.22 7.89
C PHE A 107 -8.23 5.61 7.20
N ILE A 108 -8.56 6.07 5.98
CA ILE A 108 -9.68 5.49 5.22
C ILE A 108 -9.44 4.01 4.98
N GLN A 109 -8.25 3.67 4.49
CA GLN A 109 -7.82 2.32 4.20
C GLN A 109 -7.95 1.37 5.41
N HIS A 110 -7.54 1.82 6.60
CA HIS A 110 -7.56 0.98 7.79
C HIS A 110 -8.93 0.89 8.47
N PHE A 111 -9.75 1.94 8.38
CA PHE A 111 -10.99 2.06 9.16
C PHE A 111 -12.28 2.01 8.33
N ARG A 112 -12.19 2.03 6.99
CA ARG A 112 -13.35 1.84 6.12
C ARG A 112 -13.66 0.34 5.99
N HIS A 113 -14.91 -0.04 6.28
CA HIS A 113 -15.34 -1.43 6.16
C HIS A 113 -15.24 -1.92 4.69
N PRO A 114 -14.56 -3.05 4.40
CA PRO A 114 -14.33 -3.51 3.02
C PRO A 114 -15.60 -3.73 2.20
N SER A 115 -16.68 -4.24 2.81
CA SER A 115 -17.96 -4.43 2.09
C SER A 115 -18.62 -3.14 1.62
N ARG A 116 -18.15 -1.99 2.12
CA ARG A 116 -18.65 -0.65 1.78
C ARG A 116 -17.63 0.15 0.97
N HIS A 117 -16.47 -0.43 0.67
CA HIS A 117 -15.40 0.16 -0.13
C HIS A 117 -15.28 -0.61 -1.45
N ILE A 118 -16.32 -0.48 -2.27
CA ILE A 118 -16.49 -1.23 -3.52
C ILE A 118 -16.96 -0.28 -4.63
N ALA A 119 -16.86 -0.73 -5.88
CA ALA A 119 -17.33 -0.02 -7.07
C ALA A 119 -16.79 1.43 -7.13
N GLU A 120 -17.67 2.43 -7.19
CA GLU A 120 -17.33 3.84 -7.35
C GLU A 120 -16.41 4.37 -6.23
N GLU A 121 -16.65 3.97 -4.96
CA GLU A 121 -15.82 4.39 -3.83
C GLU A 121 -14.38 3.88 -3.95
N ALA A 122 -14.23 2.59 -4.29
CA ALA A 122 -12.92 1.98 -4.47
C ALA A 122 -12.19 2.58 -5.68
N TYR A 123 -12.92 2.84 -6.77
CA TYR A 123 -12.37 3.46 -7.97
C TYR A 123 -11.87 4.88 -7.71
N ALA A 124 -12.70 5.75 -7.13
CA ALA A 124 -12.32 7.13 -6.81
C ALA A 124 -11.15 7.19 -5.83
N PHE A 125 -11.13 6.30 -4.85
CA PHE A 125 -10.00 6.20 -3.93
C PHE A 125 -8.72 5.75 -4.62
N THR A 126 -8.80 4.77 -5.51
CA THR A 126 -7.65 4.33 -6.31
C THR A 126 -7.10 5.47 -7.16
N LEU A 127 -7.97 6.24 -7.82
CA LEU A 127 -7.54 7.42 -8.59
C LEU A 127 -6.80 8.45 -7.73
N LEU A 128 -7.31 8.75 -6.53
CA LEU A 128 -6.63 9.68 -5.61
C LEU A 128 -5.26 9.13 -5.16
N VAL A 129 -5.20 7.84 -4.79
CA VAL A 129 -3.95 7.20 -4.39
C VAL A 129 -2.94 7.21 -5.53
N SER A 130 -3.36 6.89 -6.75
CA SER A 130 -2.52 6.99 -7.95
C SER A 130 -2.03 8.42 -8.19
N ALA A 131 -2.90 9.42 -8.01
CA ALA A 131 -2.51 10.82 -8.15
C ALA A 131 -1.46 11.23 -7.10
N VAL A 132 -1.62 10.81 -5.84
CA VAL A 132 -0.65 11.07 -4.77
C VAL A 132 0.68 10.38 -5.04
N GLU A 133 0.67 9.12 -5.49
CA GLU A 133 1.89 8.38 -5.81
C GLU A 133 2.63 9.00 -7.00
N TYR A 134 1.87 9.45 -8.01
CA TYR A 134 2.44 10.23 -9.11
C TYR A 134 3.14 11.49 -8.56
N ILE A 135 2.48 12.26 -7.69
CA ILE A 135 3.08 13.47 -7.09
C ILE A 135 4.38 13.19 -6.33
N LYS A 136 4.44 12.06 -5.60
CA LYS A 136 5.67 11.63 -4.90
C LYS A 136 6.81 11.33 -5.88
N THR A 137 6.48 10.76 -7.04
CA THR A 137 7.45 10.30 -8.03
C THR A 137 7.81 11.34 -9.11
N ILE A 138 7.16 12.51 -9.12
CA ILE A 138 7.49 13.65 -10.00
C ILE A 138 8.94 14.06 -9.81
N GLY A 139 9.70 14.14 -10.91
CA GLY A 139 11.10 14.52 -10.95
C GLY A 139 12.08 13.37 -10.71
N ILE A 140 11.59 12.15 -10.47
CA ILE A 140 12.41 10.92 -10.39
C ILE A 140 12.10 10.02 -11.58
N THR A 141 10.84 9.59 -11.70
CA THR A 141 10.37 8.70 -12.77
C THR A 141 9.25 9.33 -13.59
N ALA A 142 8.43 10.18 -12.97
CA ALA A 142 7.36 10.91 -13.64
C ALA A 142 7.85 12.28 -14.12
N HIS A 143 7.50 12.63 -15.36
CA HIS A 143 7.91 13.86 -16.02
C HIS A 143 6.70 14.62 -16.55
N PHE A 144 6.78 15.95 -16.50
CA PHE A 144 5.84 16.83 -17.17
C PHE A 144 6.23 17.03 -18.64
N LYS A 145 5.29 17.53 -19.43
CA LYS A 145 5.54 17.95 -20.82
C LYS A 145 6.21 19.32 -20.89
N MET A 146 7.42 19.40 -20.31
CA MET A 146 8.25 20.59 -20.29
C MET A 146 9.73 20.19 -20.35
N ASP A 147 10.60 21.17 -20.56
CA ASP A 147 12.03 20.90 -20.55
C ASP A 147 12.53 20.51 -19.15
N ALA A 148 13.47 19.57 -19.09
CA ALA A 148 13.99 19.05 -17.82
C ALA A 148 14.80 20.11 -17.07
N GLU A 149 15.50 21.00 -17.75
CA GLU A 149 16.26 22.08 -17.12
C GLU A 149 15.32 23.13 -16.53
N GLU A 150 14.27 23.50 -17.28
CA GLU A 150 13.23 24.40 -16.81
C GLU A 150 12.51 23.84 -15.57
N PHE A 151 12.14 22.56 -15.60
CA PHE A 151 11.54 21.86 -14.45
C PHE A 151 12.45 21.94 -13.22
N ASN A 152 13.72 21.56 -13.38
CA ASN A 152 14.67 21.50 -12.27
C ASN A 152 14.92 22.89 -11.67
N LYS A 153 14.96 23.92 -12.51
CA LYS A 153 15.11 25.31 -12.07
C LYS A 153 13.91 25.77 -11.25
N LEU A 154 12.69 25.63 -11.77
CA LEU A 154 11.47 26.06 -11.06
C LEU A 154 11.26 25.26 -9.77
N PHE A 155 11.53 23.95 -9.81
CA PHE A 155 11.40 23.09 -8.65
C PHE A 155 12.44 23.41 -7.56
N SER A 156 13.71 23.66 -7.94
CA SER A 156 14.76 23.99 -6.97
C SER A 156 14.53 25.36 -6.32
N GLU A 157 14.16 26.37 -7.11
CA GLU A 157 13.78 27.71 -6.62
C GLU A 157 12.61 27.62 -5.62
N ALA A 158 11.59 26.80 -5.92
CA ALA A 158 10.47 26.59 -5.02
C ALA A 158 10.82 25.74 -3.78
N GLN A 159 11.87 24.92 -3.85
CA GLN A 159 12.32 24.03 -2.77
C GLN A 159 13.25 24.73 -1.77
N GLU A 160 14.03 25.74 -2.19
CA GLU A 160 14.94 26.49 -1.32
C GLU A 160 14.39 26.83 0.07
N PRO A 161 13.18 27.42 0.22
CA PRO A 161 12.64 27.78 1.54
C PRO A 161 12.34 26.58 2.45
N TYR A 162 12.27 25.37 1.90
CA TYR A 162 11.91 24.15 2.63
C TYR A 162 13.10 23.21 2.89
N LEU A 163 14.30 23.50 2.38
CA LEU A 163 15.47 22.62 2.51
C LEU A 163 15.80 22.27 3.97
N SER A 164 15.92 23.28 4.84
CA SER A 164 16.19 23.06 6.27
C SER A 164 15.08 22.27 6.98
N ARG A 165 13.86 22.29 6.44
CA ARG A 165 12.73 21.53 6.97
C ARG A 165 12.78 20.07 6.51
N LEU A 166 13.12 19.84 5.24
CA LEU A 166 13.33 18.51 4.67
C LEU A 166 14.48 17.76 5.35
N GLU A 167 15.60 18.44 5.64
CA GLU A 167 16.74 17.86 6.38
C GLU A 167 16.32 17.36 7.77
N LYS A 168 15.51 18.14 8.50
CA LYS A 168 14.96 17.73 9.79
C LYS A 168 14.06 16.51 9.69
N LEU A 169 13.26 16.42 8.63
CA LEU A 169 12.39 15.27 8.38
C LEU A 169 13.17 14.01 8.04
N GLN A 170 14.27 14.13 7.30
CA GLN A 170 15.18 13.02 7.03
C GLN A 170 15.82 12.51 8.33
N ALA A 171 16.40 13.41 9.14
CA ALA A 171 16.98 13.06 10.42
C ALA A 171 15.97 12.42 11.39
N ALA A 172 14.71 12.90 11.41
CA ALA A 172 13.64 12.32 12.21
C ALA A 172 13.26 10.91 11.75
N GLN A 173 13.25 10.66 10.44
CA GLN A 173 12.96 9.34 9.89
C GLN A 173 14.08 8.34 10.21
N ASP A 174 15.34 8.74 10.08
CA ASP A 174 16.50 7.89 10.41
C ASP A 174 16.56 7.58 11.91
N SER A 175 16.22 8.54 12.76
CA SER A 175 16.10 8.33 14.21
C SER A 175 14.98 7.34 14.56
N THR A 176 13.86 7.39 13.83
CA THR A 176 12.74 6.46 14.03
C THR A 176 13.11 5.04 13.59
N ARG A 177 13.91 4.89 12.53
CA ARG A 177 14.43 3.58 12.09
C ARG A 177 15.39 2.97 13.12
N HIS A 178 16.20 3.77 13.80
CA HIS A 178 17.14 3.30 14.81
C HIS A 178 16.53 3.06 16.21
N ALA A 179 15.34 3.59 16.50
CA ALA A 179 14.67 3.43 17.80
C ALA A 179 13.90 2.11 17.96
N ASP A 180 13.65 1.37 16.87
CA ASP A 180 12.99 0.06 16.87
C ASP A 180 14.00 -1.07 16.57
N PRO A 181 14.76 -1.57 17.58
CA PRO A 181 15.62 -2.74 17.41
C PRO A 181 14.83 -4.03 17.10
N ASN A 182 13.49 -3.99 17.21
CA ASN A 182 12.59 -5.07 16.83
C ASN A 182 12.06 -4.97 15.38
N ALA A 183 12.22 -3.84 14.68
CA ALA A 183 11.84 -3.74 13.27
C ALA A 183 12.96 -4.27 12.35
N GLU A 184 14.23 -4.01 12.70
CA GLU A 184 15.37 -4.54 11.95
C GLU A 184 15.58 -6.05 12.16
N SER A 185 15.13 -6.63 13.28
CA SER A 185 15.16 -8.10 13.47
C SER A 185 14.10 -8.86 12.64
N LEU A 186 13.15 -8.16 12.03
CA LEU A 186 12.19 -8.73 11.07
C LEU A 186 12.63 -8.57 9.61
N ALA A 187 13.57 -7.65 9.33
CA ALA A 187 14.20 -7.48 8.02
C ALA A 187 15.48 -8.32 7.90
N ALA A 188 16.17 -8.59 9.00
CA ALA A 188 17.31 -9.50 9.06
C ALA A 188 16.86 -10.95 9.20
N GLY A 189 16.51 -11.56 8.06
CA GLY A 189 16.73 -12.98 7.82
C GLY A 189 16.08 -13.98 8.76
N ASP A 190 14.78 -13.87 9.04
CA ASP A 190 14.00 -15.08 9.33
C ASP A 190 13.35 -15.57 8.02
N ASN A 191 14.09 -16.44 7.31
CA ASN A 191 13.59 -17.18 6.15
C ASN A 191 12.62 -18.30 6.54
N SER A 192 12.26 -18.42 7.82
CA SER A 192 11.23 -19.35 8.26
C SER A 192 9.87 -19.01 7.62
N VAL A 193 9.11 -20.06 7.35
CA VAL A 193 7.73 -19.97 6.86
C VAL A 193 6.88 -19.09 7.80
N LEU A 194 7.15 -19.12 9.10
CA LEU A 194 6.43 -18.33 10.10
C LEU A 194 6.72 -16.83 9.98
N GLY A 195 7.99 -16.46 9.74
CA GLY A 195 8.40 -15.08 9.46
C GLY A 195 7.80 -14.54 8.16
N ARG A 196 7.60 -15.40 7.16
CA ARG A 196 6.88 -15.06 5.90
C ARG A 196 5.38 -14.86 6.13
N LEU A 197 4.74 -15.76 6.90
CA LEU A 197 3.31 -15.65 7.25
C LEU A 197 3.01 -14.41 8.12
N LYS A 198 3.88 -14.08 9.06
CA LYS A 198 3.74 -12.90 9.92
C LYS A 198 3.85 -11.60 9.15
N ARG A 199 4.66 -11.57 8.07
CA ARG A 199 4.70 -10.47 7.10
C ARG A 199 3.36 -10.34 6.36
N MET A 200 2.82 -11.44 5.81
CA MET A 200 1.52 -11.42 5.12
C MET A 200 0.35 -10.95 6.00
N ALA A 201 0.40 -11.16 7.32
CA ALA A 201 -0.66 -10.80 8.25
C ALA A 201 -0.60 -9.35 8.76
N GLN A 202 0.35 -8.52 8.30
CA GLN A 202 0.45 -7.12 8.73
C GLN A 202 -0.69 -6.25 8.16
N PRO A 203 -1.44 -5.51 9.00
CA PRO A 203 -2.51 -4.62 8.55
C PRO A 203 -2.03 -3.52 7.59
N ALA A 204 -0.79 -3.04 7.76
CA ALA A 204 -0.17 -2.05 6.86
C ALA A 204 0.09 -2.58 5.43
N LEU A 205 0.15 -3.91 5.24
CA LEU A 205 0.21 -4.53 3.92
C LEU A 205 -1.17 -4.80 3.31
N LEU A 206 -2.27 -4.52 4.02
CA LEU A 206 -3.61 -4.72 3.47
C LEU A 206 -3.93 -3.72 2.35
N PHE A 207 -3.24 -2.58 2.25
CA PHE A 207 -3.27 -1.79 1.00
C PHE A 207 -2.43 -2.35 -0.12
N LYS A 208 -1.24 -2.84 0.24
CA LYS A 208 -0.38 -3.50 -0.73
C LYS A 208 -0.96 -4.82 -1.22
N SER A 209 -2.01 -5.37 -0.62
CA SER A 209 -2.61 -6.65 -1.06
C SER A 209 -4.01 -6.50 -1.67
N VAL A 210 -4.82 -5.54 -1.25
CA VAL A 210 -6.22 -5.45 -1.75
C VAL A 210 -6.29 -4.77 -3.12
N LEU A 211 -5.45 -3.76 -3.40
CA LEU A 211 -5.36 -3.14 -4.74
C LEU A 211 -4.36 -3.86 -5.67
N TYR A 212 -3.35 -4.54 -5.12
CA TYR A 212 -2.37 -5.32 -5.90
C TYR A 212 -2.66 -6.83 -5.91
N LYS A 213 -3.94 -7.25 -5.82
CA LYS A 213 -4.32 -8.66 -6.00
C LYS A 213 -3.77 -9.28 -7.30
N ASN A 214 -3.40 -8.45 -8.28
CA ASN A 214 -2.81 -8.90 -9.54
C ASN A 214 -1.26 -8.83 -9.61
N LEU A 215 -0.56 -8.28 -8.61
CA LEU A 215 0.90 -8.12 -8.62
C LEU A 215 1.65 -8.97 -7.58
N ALA A 216 0.98 -9.48 -6.54
CA ALA A 216 1.59 -10.35 -5.51
C ALA A 216 1.62 -11.85 -5.89
N SER A 217 1.26 -12.19 -7.13
CA SER A 217 1.32 -13.55 -7.65
C SER A 217 2.70 -14.23 -7.52
N PRO A 218 3.87 -13.58 -7.72
CA PRO A 218 5.14 -14.28 -7.61
C PRO A 218 5.48 -14.66 -6.16
N GLU A 219 5.25 -13.78 -5.20
CA GLU A 219 5.58 -14.02 -3.78
C GLU A 219 4.64 -15.07 -3.15
N ILE A 220 3.36 -15.06 -3.52
CA ILE A 220 2.39 -16.05 -3.05
C ILE A 220 2.67 -17.42 -3.69
N ASN A 221 2.97 -17.47 -4.99
CA ASN A 221 3.33 -18.72 -5.67
C ASN A 221 4.65 -19.30 -5.13
N GLU A 222 5.62 -18.45 -4.79
CA GLU A 222 6.87 -18.88 -4.16
C GLU A 222 6.63 -19.43 -2.74
N ALA A 223 5.73 -18.82 -1.97
CA ALA A 223 5.34 -19.32 -0.66
C ALA A 223 4.59 -20.66 -0.73
N ILE A 224 3.68 -20.82 -1.72
CA ILE A 224 3.01 -22.10 -2.00
C ILE A 224 4.04 -23.17 -2.38
N GLY A 225 5.03 -22.82 -3.21
CA GLY A 225 6.14 -23.70 -3.58
C GLY A 225 6.94 -24.16 -2.35
N ALA A 226 7.37 -23.22 -1.50
CA ALA A 226 8.13 -23.54 -0.29
C ALA A 226 7.34 -24.41 0.71
N LEU A 227 6.04 -24.15 0.88
CA LEU A 227 5.15 -24.97 1.71
C LEU A 227 4.97 -26.38 1.14
N SER A 228 4.87 -26.51 -0.18
CA SER A 228 4.77 -27.81 -0.86
C SER A 228 6.07 -28.62 -0.72
N THR A 229 7.23 -27.97 -0.80
CA THR A 229 8.52 -28.62 -0.51
C THR A 229 8.63 -29.07 0.93
N LEU A 230 8.17 -28.25 1.89
CA LEU A 230 8.13 -28.62 3.30
C LEU A 230 7.19 -29.82 3.54
N GLU A 231 6.03 -29.84 2.88
CA GLU A 231 5.11 -30.97 2.92
C GLU A 231 5.75 -32.27 2.41
N ALA A 232 6.46 -32.21 1.28
CA ALA A 232 7.20 -33.33 0.72
C ALA A 232 8.29 -33.82 1.69
N ASN A 233 9.11 -32.91 2.21
CA ASN A 233 10.17 -33.24 3.17
C ASN A 233 9.61 -33.88 4.43
N MET A 234 8.50 -33.36 4.98
CA MET A 234 7.83 -33.97 6.13
C MET A 234 7.28 -35.36 5.81
N ARG A 235 6.85 -35.62 4.57
CA ARG A 235 6.39 -36.95 4.13
C ARG A 235 7.54 -37.95 3.96
N ASP A 236 8.72 -37.47 3.61
CA ASP A 236 9.90 -38.31 3.36
C ASP A 236 10.70 -38.68 4.62
N ILE A 237 10.42 -38.06 5.77
CA ILE A 237 11.06 -38.45 7.05
C ILE A 237 10.67 -39.90 7.38
N PRO A 238 11.61 -40.85 7.43
CA PRO A 238 11.31 -42.23 7.78
C PRO A 238 11.10 -42.32 9.29
N LEU A 239 9.84 -42.41 9.72
CA LEU A 239 9.48 -42.72 11.11
C LEU A 239 9.26 -44.24 11.24
N GLU A 240 10.31 -45.03 10.99
CA GLU A 240 10.26 -46.47 11.20
C GLU A 240 10.59 -46.82 12.65
N PHE A 241 9.70 -47.53 13.33
CA PHE A 241 9.95 -48.09 14.64
C PHE A 241 10.27 -49.58 14.50
N LYS A 242 11.51 -49.99 14.75
CA LYS A 242 11.92 -51.39 14.86
C LYS A 242 12.26 -51.69 16.32
N PRO A 243 11.46 -52.50 17.03
CA PRO A 243 11.80 -52.92 18.38
C PRO A 243 12.95 -53.93 18.34
N ASP A 244 13.96 -53.76 19.18
CA ASP A 244 14.94 -54.81 19.46
C ASP A 244 14.25 -55.97 20.20
N SER A 245 14.71 -57.20 19.93
CA SER A 245 14.00 -58.44 20.30
C SER A 245 13.91 -58.74 21.81
N ASP A 246 14.53 -57.93 22.67
CA ASP A 246 14.53 -58.11 24.13
C ASP A 246 13.84 -56.91 24.79
N ALA A 247 12.55 -57.07 25.08
CA ALA A 247 11.68 -55.98 25.54
C ALA A 247 11.70 -55.82 27.07
N ASP A 248 12.41 -54.81 27.56
CA ASP A 248 12.24 -54.21 28.89
C ASP A 248 11.40 -52.92 28.82
N ALA A 249 10.93 -52.43 29.97
CA ALA A 249 9.96 -51.35 30.15
C ALA A 249 10.20 -50.05 29.33
N ASP A 250 11.43 -49.79 28.90
CA ASP A 250 11.80 -48.66 28.01
C ASP A 250 11.18 -48.73 26.62
N ALA A 251 10.86 -49.93 26.11
CA ALA A 251 10.23 -50.09 24.79
C ALA A 251 8.81 -49.49 24.75
N SER A 252 8.08 -49.48 25.87
CA SER A 252 6.73 -48.92 25.96
C SER A 252 6.74 -47.38 25.89
N ALA A 253 7.71 -46.75 26.55
CA ALA A 253 7.91 -45.30 26.51
C ALA A 253 8.33 -44.82 25.11
N LEU A 254 9.26 -45.55 24.48
CA LEU A 254 9.70 -45.26 23.11
C LEU A 254 8.57 -45.45 22.08
N LEU A 255 7.68 -46.42 22.29
CA LEU A 255 6.47 -46.61 21.49
C LEU A 255 5.48 -45.44 21.65
N SER A 256 5.31 -44.92 22.87
CA SER A 256 4.45 -43.74 23.08
C SER A 256 5.03 -42.48 22.44
N ASP A 257 6.34 -42.27 22.53
CA ASP A 257 7.02 -41.12 21.93
C ASP A 257 6.98 -41.19 20.40
N TRP A 258 7.18 -42.36 19.82
CA TRP A 258 7.03 -42.57 18.37
C TRP A 258 5.61 -42.27 17.88
N ARG A 259 4.59 -42.71 18.62
CA ARG A 259 3.18 -42.39 18.31
C ARG A 259 2.90 -40.89 18.41
N ALA A 260 3.43 -40.22 19.43
CA ALA A 260 3.30 -38.78 19.59
C ALA A 260 3.95 -38.02 18.43
N LEU A 261 5.16 -38.43 18.00
CA LEU A 261 5.85 -37.85 16.85
C LEU A 261 5.08 -38.06 15.53
N THR A 262 4.48 -39.24 15.34
CA THR A 262 3.67 -39.53 14.15
C THR A 262 2.38 -38.70 14.14
N ALA A 263 1.74 -38.54 15.29
CA ALA A 263 0.55 -37.69 15.44
C ALA A 263 0.88 -36.20 15.20
N MET A 264 2.02 -35.72 15.73
CA MET A 264 2.47 -34.35 15.53
C MET A 264 2.77 -34.06 14.05
N ARG A 265 3.42 -35.00 13.35
CA ARG A 265 3.62 -34.91 11.90
C ARG A 265 2.30 -34.85 11.13
N ALA A 266 1.32 -35.68 11.49
CA ALA A 266 0.01 -35.66 10.84
C ALA A 266 -0.72 -34.31 11.02
N ALA A 267 -0.68 -33.74 12.22
CA ALA A 267 -1.25 -32.43 12.51
C ALA A 267 -0.51 -31.30 11.75
N ALA A 268 0.82 -31.37 11.67
CA ALA A 268 1.63 -30.42 10.90
C ALA A 268 1.29 -30.49 9.39
N LEU A 269 1.11 -31.68 8.83
CA LEU A 269 0.71 -31.84 7.43
C LEU A 269 -0.70 -31.27 7.16
N ASP A 270 -1.67 -31.50 8.05
CA ASP A 270 -3.04 -30.96 7.91
C ASP A 270 -3.06 -29.42 7.98
N THR A 271 -2.27 -28.83 8.88
CA THR A 271 -2.14 -27.37 8.98
C THR A 271 -1.49 -26.76 7.74
N VAL A 272 -0.41 -27.36 7.21
CA VAL A 272 0.22 -26.92 5.96
C VAL A 272 -0.75 -27.00 4.79
N ALA A 273 -1.50 -28.11 4.65
CA ALA A 273 -2.49 -28.27 3.59
C ALA A 273 -3.61 -27.22 3.65
N LYS A 274 -4.11 -26.90 4.86
CA LYS A 274 -5.10 -25.83 5.07
C LYS A 274 -4.55 -24.46 4.68
N VAL A 275 -3.31 -24.15 5.03
CA VAL A 275 -2.66 -22.88 4.67
C VAL A 275 -2.49 -22.77 3.15
N ILE A 276 -2.01 -23.82 2.48
CA ILE A 276 -1.92 -23.86 1.02
C ILE A 276 -3.29 -23.61 0.39
N ALA A 277 -4.35 -24.29 0.85
CA ALA A 277 -5.70 -24.11 0.33
C ALA A 277 -6.24 -22.68 0.53
N THR A 278 -5.90 -22.02 1.64
CA THR A 278 -6.27 -20.62 1.86
C THR A 278 -5.51 -19.67 0.96
N LEU A 279 -4.20 -19.88 0.76
CA LEU A 279 -3.38 -19.05 -0.12
C LEU A 279 -3.78 -19.19 -1.59
N SER A 280 -4.09 -20.42 -2.05
CA SER A 280 -4.58 -20.65 -3.42
C SER A 280 -5.94 -19.99 -3.70
N LYS A 281 -6.80 -19.86 -2.69
CA LYS A 281 -8.07 -19.10 -2.81
C LYS A 281 -7.87 -17.59 -2.83
N VAL A 282 -6.74 -17.09 -2.32
CA VAL A 282 -6.38 -15.67 -2.34
C VAL A 282 -5.80 -15.27 -3.70
N THR A 283 -5.20 -16.23 -4.44
CA THR A 283 -4.65 -16.03 -5.79
C THR A 283 -5.67 -16.16 -6.94
N GLN A 284 -6.86 -16.72 -6.68
CA GLN A 284 -7.97 -16.83 -7.65
C GLN A 284 -8.94 -15.65 -7.51
#